data_AF-A0A924R894-F1
#
_entry.id   AF-A0A924R894-F1
#
_cell.length_a   1.000
_cell.length_b   1.000
_cell.length_c   1.000
_cell.angle_alpha   90.00
_cell.angle_beta   90.00
_cell.angle_gamma   90.00
#
_symmetry.space_group_name_H-M   'P 1'
#
loop_
_entity.id
_entity.type
_entity.pdbx_description
1 polymer ?
#
loop_
_entity_poly.entity_id
_entity_poly.type
_entity_poly.pdbx_seq_one_letter_code
_entity_poly.pdbx_strand_id
1 'polypeptide(L)'
;METVSLIIFVLILFFAAIKLFKKKTIVPVDAPPGLKKILTEQVPFYQQLLPPQQIQFQQRMLRFLAQIKITGVKTIVEDIDRIYIAASAIIPVFNFKGWEYFNLHEVLLYPDSFDDEYKQQGAGRTILGMVGNGAMNHVMILSQQELRQAFTNTSGKENTAIHEFVHLIDKTDGDIDGVPASLVDKKYIVPWLQLMHSEINRIKEKDSDINPYGATNESEFFAVASEYFFERPDLFSEKHPELFQLMEKIFKGS
;
A
#
# COMPACT_ATOMS: atom_id res chain seq x y z
N MET A 1 -41.69 32.05 6.23
CA MET A 1 -40.40 31.68 6.85
C MET A 1 -39.96 30.29 6.45
N GLU A 2 -40.86 29.30 6.44
CA GLU A 2 -40.53 27.89 6.08
C GLU A 2 -39.99 27.71 4.65
N THR A 3 -40.53 28.42 3.66
CA THR A 3 -40.08 28.33 2.26
C THR A 3 -38.66 28.85 2.05
N VAL A 4 -38.25 29.88 2.80
CA VAL A 4 -36.90 30.46 2.73
C VAL A 4 -35.87 29.50 3.33
N SER A 5 -36.20 28.86 4.46
CA SER A 5 -35.33 27.86 5.09
C SER A 5 -35.12 26.62 4.23
N LEU A 6 -36.15 26.16 3.52
CA LEU A 6 -36.05 25.02 2.60
C LEU A 6 -35.11 25.32 1.41
N ILE A 7 -35.21 26.53 0.84
CA ILE A 7 -34.35 26.97 -0.26
C ILE A 7 -32.89 27.03 0.19
N ILE A 8 -32.61 27.57 1.38
CA ILE A 8 -31.25 27.63 1.94
C ILE A 8 -30.69 26.21 2.16
N PHE A 9 -31.50 25.29 2.69
CA PHE A 9 -31.07 23.91 2.91
C PHE A 9 -30.74 23.16 1.61
N VAL A 10 -31.58 23.31 0.58
CA VAL A 10 -31.33 22.74 -0.75
C VAL A 10 -30.07 23.34 -1.38
N LEU A 11 -29.85 24.65 -1.23
CA LEU A 11 -28.62 25.30 -1.70
C LEU A 11 -27.39 24.77 -0.96
N ILE A 12 -27.45 24.58 0.36
CA ILE A 12 -26.35 23.99 1.14
C ILE A 12 -26.04 22.57 0.65
N LEU A 13 -27.06 21.73 0.47
CA LEU A 13 -26.88 20.37 -0.06
C LEU A 13 -26.34 20.38 -1.49
N PHE A 14 -26.80 21.32 -2.32
CA PHE A 14 -26.32 21.49 -3.68
C PHE A 14 -24.86 21.95 -3.74
N PHE A 15 -24.46 22.92 -2.91
CA PHE A 15 -23.06 23.35 -2.81
C PHE A 15 -22.17 22.29 -2.18
N ALA A 16 -22.67 21.53 -1.18
CA ALA A 16 -21.97 20.38 -0.62
C ALA A 16 -21.79 19.28 -1.66
N ALA A 17 -22.83 18.95 -2.43
CA ALA A 17 -22.77 18.01 -3.54
C ALA A 17 -21.79 18.50 -4.62
N ILE A 18 -21.84 19.77 -5.05
CA ILE A 18 -20.88 20.33 -6.00
C ILE A 18 -19.45 20.24 -5.46
N LYS A 19 -19.23 20.45 -4.16
CA LYS A 19 -17.90 20.34 -3.55
C LYS A 19 -17.43 18.89 -3.46
N LEU A 20 -18.34 17.95 -3.23
CA LEU A 20 -18.09 16.50 -3.26
C LEU A 20 -17.84 15.97 -4.69
N PHE A 21 -18.50 16.54 -5.69
CA PHE A 21 -18.38 16.16 -7.11
C PHE A 21 -17.34 17.00 -7.89
N LYS A 22 -16.83 18.10 -7.32
CA LYS A 22 -15.69 18.81 -7.87
C LYS A 22 -14.48 17.90 -7.76
N LYS A 23 -14.11 17.25 -8.88
CA LYS A 23 -12.82 16.59 -9.03
C LYS A 23 -11.75 17.57 -8.58
N LYS A 24 -11.02 17.21 -7.52
CA LYS A 24 -9.85 17.95 -7.04
C LYS A 24 -8.97 18.17 -8.28
N THR A 25 -8.74 19.41 -8.66
CA THR A 25 -7.82 19.73 -9.75
C THR A 25 -6.44 19.30 -9.30
N ILE A 26 -6.02 18.12 -9.77
CA ILE A 26 -4.68 17.60 -9.51
C ILE A 26 -3.73 18.47 -10.30
N VAL A 27 -2.91 19.26 -9.59
CA VAL A 27 -1.82 20.01 -10.21
C VAL A 27 -0.84 18.96 -10.74
N PRO A 28 -0.50 18.98 -12.04
CA PRO A 28 0.50 18.08 -12.58
C PRO A 28 1.81 18.27 -11.80
N VAL A 29 2.38 17.17 -11.30
CA VAL A 29 3.72 17.17 -10.71
C VAL A 29 4.69 16.67 -11.77
N ASP A 30 5.84 17.34 -11.86
CA ASP A 30 6.92 16.91 -12.74
C ASP A 30 7.43 15.54 -12.30
N ALA A 31 7.72 14.68 -13.27
CA ALA A 31 8.27 13.37 -12.98
C ALA A 31 9.61 13.51 -12.24
N PRO A 32 9.79 12.81 -11.10
CA PRO A 32 11.07 12.81 -10.42
C PRO A 32 12.19 12.40 -11.39
N PRO A 33 13.32 13.12 -11.40
CA PRO A 33 14.50 12.75 -12.17
C PRO A 33 14.85 11.26 -12.03
N GLY A 34 15.12 10.61 -13.16
CA GLY A 34 15.51 9.20 -13.17
C GLY A 34 14.36 8.19 -13.00
N LEU A 35 13.10 8.62 -12.86
CA LEU A 35 11.91 7.76 -12.70
C LEU A 35 11.94 6.53 -13.60
N LYS A 36 11.99 6.73 -14.93
CA LYS A 36 11.95 5.63 -15.88
C LYS A 36 13.11 4.67 -15.71
N LYS A 37 14.33 5.18 -15.48
CA LYS A 37 15.54 4.37 -15.31
C LYS A 37 15.44 3.49 -14.07
N ILE A 38 15.08 4.08 -12.93
CA ILE A 38 14.91 3.37 -11.65
C ILE A 38 13.85 2.29 -11.79
N LEU A 39 12.68 2.60 -12.37
CA LEU A 39 11.62 1.61 -12.60
C LEU A 39 12.08 0.46 -13.50
N THR A 40 12.83 0.74 -14.56
CA THR A 40 13.33 -0.31 -15.46
C THR A 40 14.43 -1.17 -14.85
N GLU A 41 15.21 -0.64 -13.91
CA GLU A 41 16.37 -1.34 -13.35
C GLU A 41 16.05 -2.05 -12.02
N GLN A 42 15.12 -1.52 -11.22
CA GLN A 42 14.99 -1.87 -9.80
C GLN A 42 13.57 -2.24 -9.35
N VAL A 43 12.57 -2.21 -10.24
CA VAL A 43 11.19 -2.56 -9.89
C VAL A 43 10.73 -3.74 -10.73
N PRO A 44 10.88 -5.00 -10.24
CA PRO A 44 10.53 -6.21 -10.99
C PRO A 44 9.10 -6.21 -11.52
N PHE A 45 8.13 -5.75 -10.72
CA PHE A 45 6.75 -5.62 -11.14
C PHE A 45 6.61 -4.76 -12.41
N TYR A 46 7.30 -3.63 -12.47
CA TYR A 46 7.25 -2.72 -13.61
C TYR A 46 7.92 -3.30 -14.87
N GLN A 47 9.00 -4.07 -14.69
CA GLN A 47 9.72 -4.74 -15.79
C GLN A 47 8.83 -5.76 -16.52
N GLN A 48 7.87 -6.37 -15.82
CA GLN A 48 6.93 -7.34 -16.38
C GLN A 48 5.72 -6.70 -17.09
N LEU A 49 5.50 -5.39 -16.94
CA LEU A 49 4.37 -4.69 -17.57
C LEU A 49 4.59 -4.47 -19.07
N LEU A 50 3.51 -4.58 -19.85
CA LEU A 50 3.52 -4.17 -21.26
C LEU A 50 3.71 -2.65 -21.40
N PRO A 51 4.23 -2.14 -22.53
CA PRO A 51 4.50 -0.71 -22.70
C PRO A 51 3.30 0.23 -22.38
N PRO A 52 2.04 -0.08 -22.75
CA PRO A 52 0.89 0.74 -22.36
C PRO A 52 0.64 0.73 -20.83
N GLN A 53 0.86 -0.41 -20.18
CA GLN A 53 0.71 -0.56 -18.74
C GLN A 53 1.82 0.18 -17.99
N GLN A 54 3.04 0.19 -18.51
CA GLN A 54 4.14 0.99 -17.97
C GLN A 54 3.83 2.49 -17.95
N ILE A 55 3.24 3.01 -19.04
CA ILE A 55 2.78 4.40 -19.10
C ILE A 55 1.70 4.66 -18.04
N GLN A 56 0.73 3.76 -17.94
CA GLN A 56 -0.33 3.86 -16.93
C GLN A 56 0.22 3.84 -15.50
N PHE A 57 1.19 2.96 -15.23
CA PHE A 57 1.85 2.85 -13.92
C PHE A 57 2.52 4.17 -13.54
N GLN A 58 3.35 4.73 -14.43
CA GLN A 58 3.99 6.03 -14.21
C GLN A 58 2.97 7.15 -13.99
N GLN A 59 1.89 7.22 -14.79
CA GLN A 59 0.84 8.23 -14.61
C GLN A 59 0.16 8.14 -13.24
N ARG A 60 -0.09 6.91 -12.75
CA ARG A 60 -0.67 6.70 -11.42
C ARG A 60 0.30 7.10 -10.31
N MET A 61 1.59 6.81 -10.45
CA MET A 61 2.61 7.28 -9.52
C MET A 61 2.65 8.81 -9.45
N LEU A 62 2.65 9.50 -10.59
CA LEU A 62 2.65 10.97 -10.61
C LEU A 62 1.39 11.55 -9.96
N ARG A 63 0.24 10.90 -10.15
CA ARG A 63 -0.99 11.31 -9.48
C ARG A 63 -0.89 11.12 -7.96
N PHE A 64 -0.38 9.98 -7.51
CA PHE A 64 -0.12 9.72 -6.09
C PHE A 64 0.80 10.80 -5.50
N LEU A 65 1.92 11.11 -6.17
CA LEU A 65 2.86 12.14 -5.73
C LEU A 65 2.27 13.55 -5.73
N ALA A 66 1.27 13.83 -6.56
CA ALA A 66 0.55 15.09 -6.58
C ALA A 66 -0.49 15.22 -5.44
N GLN A 67 -0.94 14.10 -4.87
CA GLN A 67 -1.98 14.06 -3.84
C GLN A 67 -1.42 13.86 -2.44
N ILE A 68 -0.34 13.08 -2.31
CA ILE A 68 0.21 12.63 -1.03
C ILE A 68 1.48 13.40 -0.70
N LYS A 69 1.51 14.00 0.49
CA LYS A 69 2.69 14.71 0.99
C LYS A 69 3.74 13.69 1.44
N ILE A 70 5.01 13.94 1.11
CA ILE A 70 6.13 13.13 1.61
C ILE A 70 7.06 14.05 2.37
N THR A 71 7.27 13.77 3.66
CA THR A 71 8.04 14.60 4.59
C THR A 71 9.13 13.79 5.26
N GLY A 72 10.38 14.25 5.14
CA GLY A 72 11.49 13.67 5.88
C GLY A 72 11.54 14.19 7.31
N VAL A 73 11.59 13.28 8.28
CA VAL A 73 11.78 13.60 9.70
C VAL A 73 13.21 13.27 10.07
N LYS A 74 14.03 14.32 10.27
CA LYS A 74 15.48 14.20 10.49
C LYS A 74 16.23 13.48 9.35
N THR A 75 15.64 13.46 8.16
CA THR A 75 16.28 12.99 6.94
C THR A 75 15.86 13.87 5.75
N ILE A 76 16.64 13.81 4.68
CA ILE A 76 16.35 14.46 3.40
C ILE A 76 15.62 13.45 2.52
N VAL A 77 14.48 13.85 1.95
CA VAL A 77 13.75 13.04 0.96
C VAL A 77 14.35 13.31 -0.41
N GLU A 78 14.95 12.28 -1.00
CA GLU A 78 15.51 12.33 -2.35
C GLU A 78 14.49 11.85 -3.40
N ASP A 79 14.74 12.12 -4.68
CA ASP A 79 13.85 11.68 -5.76
C ASP A 79 13.67 10.17 -5.81
N ILE A 80 14.73 9.41 -5.47
CA ILE A 80 14.67 7.95 -5.38
C ILE A 80 13.68 7.48 -4.31
N ASP A 81 13.60 8.15 -3.16
CA ASP A 81 12.66 7.80 -2.09
C ASP A 81 11.21 8.05 -2.56
N ARG A 82 10.97 9.16 -3.27
CA ARG A 82 9.66 9.47 -3.85
C ARG A 82 9.24 8.40 -4.86
N ILE A 83 10.17 7.95 -5.69
CA ILE A 83 9.94 6.90 -6.69
C ILE A 83 9.59 5.58 -6.00
N TYR A 84 10.36 5.16 -4.99
CA TYR A 84 10.09 3.92 -4.26
C TYR A 84 8.77 3.95 -3.51
N ILE A 85 8.47 5.02 -2.77
CA ILE A 85 7.18 5.17 -2.08
C ILE A 85 6.03 5.10 -3.08
N ALA A 86 6.11 5.83 -4.19
CA ALA A 86 5.06 5.81 -5.21
C ALA A 86 4.94 4.44 -5.90
N ALA A 87 6.04 3.72 -6.12
CA ALA A 87 6.01 2.38 -6.69
C ALA A 87 5.33 1.41 -5.72
N SER A 88 5.74 1.38 -4.45
CA SER A 88 5.12 0.56 -3.41
C SER A 88 3.64 0.86 -3.23
N ALA A 89 3.23 2.13 -3.38
CA ALA A 89 1.83 2.52 -3.34
C ALA A 89 1.03 1.96 -4.52
N ILE A 90 1.58 2.01 -5.74
CA ILE A 90 0.82 1.68 -6.96
C ILE A 90 0.82 0.18 -7.26
N ILE A 91 1.88 -0.56 -6.89
CA ILE A 91 2.01 -2.01 -7.16
C ILE A 91 0.76 -2.79 -6.71
N PRO A 92 0.32 -2.72 -5.44
CA PRO A 92 -0.81 -3.51 -4.96
C PRO A 92 -2.12 -3.14 -5.64
N VAL A 93 -2.29 -1.86 -5.99
CA VAL A 93 -3.56 -1.35 -6.51
C VAL A 93 -3.59 -1.23 -8.03
N PHE A 94 -2.57 -1.75 -8.73
CA PHE A 94 -2.36 -1.48 -10.16
C PHE A 94 -3.53 -1.94 -11.05
N ASN A 95 -4.13 -3.09 -10.74
CA ASN A 95 -5.22 -3.63 -11.55
C ASN A 95 -6.60 -3.06 -11.19
N PHE A 96 -6.72 -2.37 -10.06
CA PHE A 96 -7.96 -1.70 -9.66
C PHE A 96 -8.06 -0.33 -10.34
N LYS A 97 -8.74 -0.31 -11.50
CA LYS A 97 -8.86 0.88 -12.34
C LYS A 97 -9.55 2.01 -11.59
N GLY A 98 -8.90 3.18 -11.56
CA GLY A 98 -9.45 4.39 -10.94
C GLY A 98 -9.36 4.42 -9.41
N TRP A 99 -8.75 3.40 -8.79
CA TRP A 99 -8.53 3.37 -7.36
C TRP A 99 -7.40 4.34 -6.94
N GLU A 100 -7.66 5.10 -5.87
CA GLU A 100 -6.77 6.11 -5.29
C GLU A 100 -6.83 6.02 -3.75
N TYR A 101 -5.71 6.28 -3.07
CA TYR A 101 -5.64 6.32 -1.61
C TYR A 101 -6.37 7.56 -1.06
N PHE A 102 -7.58 7.38 -0.54
CA PHE A 102 -8.32 8.45 0.14
C PHE A 102 -8.07 8.47 1.65
N ASN A 103 -7.58 7.37 2.22
CA ASN A 103 -7.28 7.18 3.62
C ASN A 103 -5.81 7.50 3.98
N LEU A 104 -5.07 8.14 3.08
CA LEU A 104 -3.70 8.59 3.26
C LEU A 104 -3.54 10.05 2.80
N HIS A 105 -2.88 10.86 3.61
CA HIS A 105 -2.55 12.25 3.29
C HIS A 105 -1.05 12.52 3.29
N GLU A 106 -0.31 11.83 4.16
CA GLU A 106 1.12 12.08 4.35
C GLU A 106 1.91 10.80 4.64
N VAL A 107 3.07 10.68 4.01
CA VAL A 107 4.09 9.68 4.33
C VAL A 107 5.25 10.39 5.02
N LEU A 108 5.54 9.99 6.25
CA LEU A 108 6.70 10.43 7.00
C LEU A 108 7.85 9.46 6.77
N LEU A 109 8.99 9.99 6.35
CA LEU A 109 10.19 9.21 6.13
C LEU A 109 11.16 9.45 7.28
N TYR A 110 11.46 8.40 8.04
CA TYR A 110 12.41 8.42 9.14
C TYR A 110 13.75 7.87 8.64
N PRO A 111 14.91 8.28 9.18
CA PRO A 111 16.19 7.78 8.70
C PRO A 111 16.35 6.27 8.88
N ASP A 112 15.81 5.71 9.96
CA ASP A 112 15.94 4.31 10.36
C ASP A 112 14.70 3.90 11.20
N SER A 113 14.65 2.64 11.64
CA SER A 113 13.67 2.04 12.54
C SER A 113 13.39 2.88 13.80
N PHE A 114 12.20 2.70 14.36
CA PHE A 114 11.70 3.41 15.54
C PHE A 114 10.99 2.45 16.51
N ASP A 115 10.65 2.94 17.71
CA ASP A 115 9.87 2.21 18.73
C ASP A 115 8.40 2.66 18.77
N ASP A 116 7.59 2.03 19.62
CA ASP A 116 6.16 2.35 19.79
C ASP A 116 5.90 3.81 20.25
N GLU A 117 6.92 4.48 20.80
CA GLU A 117 6.87 5.90 21.19
C GLU A 117 7.41 6.84 20.09
N TYR A 118 7.62 6.32 18.88
CA TYR A 118 8.17 7.03 17.72
C TYR A 118 9.61 7.54 17.92
N LYS A 119 10.33 7.01 18.91
CA LYS A 119 11.72 7.39 19.17
C LYS A 119 12.63 6.74 18.14
N GLN A 120 13.48 7.59 17.57
CA GLN A 120 14.48 7.20 16.57
C GLN A 120 15.86 6.92 17.22
N GLN A 121 15.95 6.95 18.55
CA GLN A 121 17.19 6.74 19.31
C GLN A 121 16.90 5.87 20.53
N GLY A 122 17.86 5.03 20.90
CA GLY A 122 17.72 4.08 22.01
C GLY A 122 17.62 2.62 21.55
N ALA A 123 17.61 1.70 22.51
CA ALA A 123 17.36 0.28 22.27
C ALA A 123 15.86 0.02 22.07
N GLY A 124 15.50 -1.02 21.32
CA GLY A 124 14.10 -1.40 21.08
C GLY A 124 13.46 -0.85 19.80
N ARG A 125 14.24 -0.26 18.89
CA ARG A 125 13.76 0.17 17.57
C ARG A 125 13.59 -1.04 16.65
N THR A 126 12.38 -1.58 16.60
CA THR A 126 12.05 -2.76 15.78
C THR A 126 11.03 -2.45 14.69
N ILE A 127 10.41 -1.27 14.72
CA ILE A 127 9.37 -0.89 13.78
C ILE A 127 10.01 -0.26 12.54
N LEU A 128 9.75 -0.85 11.38
CA LEU A 128 10.31 -0.43 10.09
C LEU A 128 9.32 0.41 9.26
N GLY A 129 8.02 0.27 9.55
CA GLY A 129 6.92 1.01 8.97
C GLY A 129 5.70 0.93 9.87
N MET A 130 4.74 1.86 9.70
CA MET A 130 3.41 1.71 10.29
C MET A 130 2.36 2.59 9.61
N VAL A 131 1.11 2.15 9.66
CA VAL A 131 -0.09 2.97 9.41
C VAL A 131 -0.58 3.61 10.71
N GLY A 132 -0.66 4.94 10.75
CA GLY A 132 -1.13 5.69 11.90
C GLY A 132 -2.61 5.47 12.23
N ASN A 133 -2.95 5.59 13.52
CA ASN A 133 -4.31 5.51 14.05
C ASN A 133 -4.64 6.77 14.88
N GLY A 134 -5.92 6.93 15.27
CA GLY A 134 -6.36 8.04 16.11
C GLY A 134 -6.01 9.42 15.52
N ALA A 135 -5.22 10.21 16.26
CA ALA A 135 -4.76 11.53 15.82
C ALA A 135 -3.79 11.47 14.62
N MET A 136 -3.11 10.33 14.43
CA MET A 136 -2.21 10.07 13.30
C MET A 136 -2.94 9.36 12.15
N ASN A 137 -4.27 9.28 12.17
CA ASN A 137 -5.01 8.69 11.08
C ASN A 137 -4.72 9.45 9.77
N HIS A 138 -4.58 8.74 8.65
CA HIS A 138 -4.11 9.25 7.34
C HIS A 138 -2.61 9.59 7.25
N VAL A 139 -1.80 9.18 8.22
CA VAL A 139 -0.34 9.27 8.15
C VAL A 139 0.25 7.87 8.12
N MET A 140 1.23 7.65 7.24
CA MET A 140 2.09 6.46 7.25
C MET A 140 3.50 6.88 7.63
N ILE A 141 4.21 6.04 8.37
CA ILE A 141 5.64 6.22 8.68
C ILE A 141 6.42 5.09 8.02
N LEU A 142 7.55 5.40 7.39
CA LEU A 142 8.46 4.43 6.79
C LEU A 142 9.92 4.73 7.19
N SER A 143 10.72 3.69 7.36
CA SER A 143 12.18 3.79 7.44
C SER A 143 12.78 3.99 6.05
N GLN A 144 13.56 5.05 5.86
CA GLN A 144 14.28 5.35 4.61
C GLN A 144 15.30 4.27 4.28
N GLN A 145 16.02 3.78 5.30
CA GLN A 145 16.98 2.71 5.13
C GLN A 145 16.30 1.46 4.56
N GLU A 146 15.21 1.02 5.18
CA GLU A 146 14.49 -0.19 4.76
C GLU A 146 13.80 0.00 3.40
N LEU A 147 13.21 1.17 3.16
CA LEU A 147 12.66 1.52 1.86
C LEU A 147 13.69 1.35 0.74
N ARG A 148 14.91 1.86 0.92
CA ARG A 148 15.97 1.74 -0.10
C ARG A 148 16.50 0.31 -0.21
N GLN A 149 16.59 -0.41 0.90
CA GLN A 149 17.04 -1.81 0.90
C GLN A 149 16.05 -2.72 0.18
N ALA A 150 14.75 -2.52 0.35
CA ALA A 150 13.71 -3.32 -0.30
C ALA A 150 13.84 -3.35 -1.84
N PHE A 151 14.21 -2.23 -2.47
CA PHE A 151 14.36 -2.14 -3.92
C PHE A 151 15.76 -2.44 -4.46
N THR A 152 16.76 -2.58 -3.59
CA THR A 152 18.15 -2.87 -4.00
C THR A 152 18.62 -4.27 -3.62
N ASN A 153 17.94 -4.93 -2.68
CA ASN A 153 18.28 -6.27 -2.23
C ASN A 153 17.68 -7.34 -3.14
N THR A 154 18.53 -8.18 -3.72
CA THR A 154 18.11 -9.31 -4.58
C THR A 154 17.44 -10.45 -3.81
N SER A 155 17.50 -10.44 -2.47
CA SER A 155 16.83 -11.45 -1.65
C SER A 155 15.31 -11.34 -1.67
N GLY A 156 14.71 -10.21 -2.07
CA GLY A 156 13.28 -10.03 -2.41
C GLY A 156 12.28 -10.69 -1.45
N LYS A 157 12.60 -10.83 -0.17
CA LYS A 157 11.73 -11.49 0.83
C LYS A 157 10.84 -10.51 1.57
N GLU A 158 11.26 -9.26 1.67
CA GLU A 158 10.64 -8.25 2.52
C GLU A 158 10.64 -6.91 1.78
N ASN A 159 9.47 -6.31 1.65
CA ASN A 159 9.26 -4.95 1.16
C ASN A 159 8.28 -4.25 2.11
N THR A 160 8.83 -3.72 3.21
CA THR A 160 8.11 -2.98 4.25
C THR A 160 7.18 -1.91 3.68
N ALA A 161 7.58 -1.21 2.60
CA ALA A 161 6.71 -0.20 2.02
C ALA A 161 5.46 -0.82 1.37
N ILE A 162 5.60 -1.90 0.61
CA ILE A 162 4.44 -2.63 0.06
C ILE A 162 3.57 -3.16 1.20
N HIS A 163 4.18 -3.73 2.25
CA HIS A 163 3.51 -4.23 3.45
C HIS A 163 2.58 -3.16 4.07
N GLU A 164 3.12 -1.98 4.36
CA GLU A 164 2.33 -0.89 4.95
C GLU A 164 1.23 -0.37 4.01
N PHE A 165 1.47 -0.32 2.70
CA PHE A 165 0.43 0.03 1.74
C PHE A 165 -0.67 -1.04 1.66
N VAL A 166 -0.36 -2.31 1.88
CA VAL A 166 -1.35 -3.38 1.99
C VAL A 166 -2.21 -3.22 3.24
N HIS A 167 -1.64 -2.82 4.38
CA HIS A 167 -2.44 -2.45 5.55
C HIS A 167 -3.36 -1.24 5.29
N LEU A 168 -2.93 -0.25 4.51
CA LEU A 168 -3.83 0.83 4.10
C LEU A 168 -4.98 0.33 3.22
N ILE A 169 -4.72 -0.63 2.35
CA ILE A 169 -5.74 -1.24 1.50
C ILE A 169 -6.73 -2.04 2.34
N ASP A 170 -6.23 -2.81 3.30
CA ASP A 170 -7.04 -3.54 4.26
C ASP A 170 -7.97 -2.59 5.03
N LYS A 171 -7.40 -1.50 5.57
CA LYS A 171 -8.12 -0.43 6.30
C LYS A 171 -9.18 0.33 5.50
N THR A 172 -9.38 0.04 4.21
CA THR A 172 -10.25 0.84 3.34
C THR A 172 -11.73 0.73 3.71
N ASP A 173 -12.16 -0.40 4.28
CA ASP A 173 -13.52 -0.59 4.79
C ASP A 173 -13.69 -0.24 6.27
N GLY A 174 -12.59 0.12 6.95
CA GLY A 174 -12.56 0.63 8.32
C GLY A 174 -11.84 -0.26 9.31
N ASP A 175 -11.59 -1.52 8.96
CA ASP A 175 -10.95 -2.52 9.81
C ASP A 175 -9.60 -2.96 9.22
N ILE A 176 -8.65 -3.37 10.07
CA ILE A 176 -7.39 -4.01 9.64
C ILE A 176 -7.47 -5.44 10.14
N ASP A 177 -8.00 -6.33 9.31
CA ASP A 177 -8.31 -7.72 9.65
C ASP A 177 -7.79 -8.74 8.62
N GLY A 178 -7.02 -8.28 7.63
CA GLY A 178 -6.49 -9.09 6.53
C GLY A 178 -7.50 -9.37 5.42
N VAL A 179 -8.69 -8.76 5.45
CA VAL A 179 -9.75 -8.95 4.46
C VAL A 179 -10.11 -7.60 3.82
N PRO A 180 -9.51 -7.23 2.68
CA PRO A 180 -9.87 -6.00 1.97
C PRO A 180 -11.20 -6.15 1.23
N ALA A 181 -12.31 -6.21 1.96
CA ALA A 181 -13.64 -6.55 1.44
C ALA A 181 -14.17 -5.51 0.43
N SER A 182 -13.63 -4.29 0.48
CA SER A 182 -13.91 -3.24 -0.50
C SER A 182 -13.33 -3.51 -1.89
N LEU A 183 -12.29 -4.34 -2.00
CA LEU A 183 -11.59 -4.66 -3.24
C LEU A 183 -11.87 -6.06 -3.78
N VAL A 184 -12.26 -6.98 -2.89
CA VAL A 184 -12.41 -8.40 -3.22
C VAL A 184 -13.88 -8.72 -3.55
N ASP A 185 -14.09 -9.48 -4.64
CA ASP A 185 -15.42 -10.03 -4.92
C ASP A 185 -15.85 -10.92 -3.74
N LYS A 186 -17.04 -10.68 -3.20
CA LYS A 186 -17.59 -11.34 -2.02
C LYS A 186 -17.51 -12.87 -2.07
N LYS A 187 -17.56 -13.47 -3.28
CA LYS A 187 -17.44 -14.93 -3.45
C LYS A 187 -16.08 -15.50 -3.04
N TYR A 188 -15.03 -14.65 -2.99
CA TYR A 188 -13.67 -15.05 -2.61
C TYR A 188 -13.35 -14.79 -1.14
N ILE A 189 -14.19 -14.04 -0.40
CA ILE A 189 -13.93 -13.72 1.02
C ILE A 189 -13.87 -14.99 1.89
N VAL A 190 -14.87 -15.88 1.77
CA VAL A 190 -14.90 -17.11 2.57
C VAL A 190 -13.74 -18.06 2.21
N PRO A 191 -13.45 -18.36 0.92
CA PRO A 191 -12.25 -19.10 0.54
C PRO A 191 -10.96 -18.48 1.08
N TRP A 192 -10.85 -17.14 1.06
CA TRP A 192 -9.68 -16.41 1.53
C TRP A 192 -9.45 -16.60 3.03
N LEU A 193 -10.48 -16.40 3.84
CA LEU A 193 -10.40 -16.62 5.29
C LEU A 193 -10.00 -18.05 5.65
N GLN A 194 -10.58 -19.04 4.98
CA GLN A 194 -10.26 -20.45 5.23
C GLN A 194 -8.80 -20.76 4.89
N LEU A 195 -8.33 -20.30 3.73
CA LEU A 195 -6.95 -20.53 3.31
C LEU A 195 -5.96 -19.78 4.21
N MET A 196 -6.22 -18.51 4.50
CA MET A 196 -5.43 -17.69 5.41
C MET A 196 -5.23 -18.38 6.77
N HIS A 197 -6.30 -18.85 7.41
CA HIS A 197 -6.20 -19.54 8.71
C HIS A 197 -5.43 -20.86 8.60
N SER A 198 -5.60 -21.61 7.51
CA SER A 198 -4.82 -22.82 7.24
C SER A 198 -3.32 -22.50 7.14
N GLU A 199 -2.96 -21.47 6.37
CA GLU A 199 -1.57 -21.04 6.17
C GLU A 199 -0.92 -20.52 7.44
N ILE A 200 -1.64 -19.71 8.22
CA ILE A 200 -1.17 -19.24 9.53
C ILE A 200 -0.85 -20.43 10.44
N ASN A 201 -1.68 -21.48 10.44
CA ASN A 201 -1.41 -22.69 11.22
C ASN A 201 -0.15 -23.43 10.71
N ARG A 202 0.02 -23.58 9.38
CA ARG A 202 1.24 -24.15 8.80
C ARG A 202 2.50 -23.40 9.20
N ILE A 203 2.46 -22.07 9.20
CA ILE A 203 3.58 -21.23 9.66
C ILE A 203 3.88 -21.50 11.14
N LYS A 204 2.85 -21.55 12.00
CA LYS A 204 3.00 -21.85 13.45
C LYS A 204 3.59 -23.24 13.70
N GLU A 205 3.22 -24.22 12.87
CA GLU A 205 3.75 -25.59 12.90
C GLU A 205 5.14 -25.72 12.26
N LYS A 206 5.69 -24.63 11.70
CA LYS A 206 6.95 -24.59 10.95
C LYS A 206 6.94 -25.45 9.68
N ASP A 207 5.75 -25.65 9.11
CA ASP A 207 5.50 -26.34 7.85
C ASP A 207 5.21 -25.34 6.71
N SER A 208 5.91 -24.20 6.72
CA SER A 208 5.84 -23.19 5.67
C SER A 208 7.15 -22.41 5.62
N ASP A 209 7.54 -21.93 4.44
CA ASP A 209 8.68 -21.05 4.23
C ASP A 209 8.29 -19.56 4.12
N ILE A 210 7.01 -19.24 4.35
CA ILE A 210 6.55 -17.87 4.56
C ILE A 210 7.13 -17.33 5.87
N ASN A 211 7.46 -16.04 5.90
CA ASN A 211 8.02 -15.39 7.08
C ASN A 211 7.13 -15.65 8.33
N PRO A 212 7.68 -16.21 9.43
CA PRO A 212 6.93 -16.45 10.67
C PRO A 212 6.17 -15.24 11.22
N TYR A 213 6.64 -14.03 10.89
CA TYR A 213 5.97 -12.79 11.25
C TYR A 213 4.52 -12.72 10.73
N GLY A 214 4.25 -13.31 9.56
CA GLY A 214 2.88 -13.38 9.01
C GLY A 214 1.92 -14.19 9.87
N ALA A 215 2.38 -15.01 10.81
CA ALA A 215 1.50 -15.74 11.73
C ALA A 215 1.09 -14.94 12.98
N THR A 216 1.50 -13.67 13.09
CA THR A 216 1.18 -12.78 14.21
C THR A 216 -0.33 -12.55 14.33
N ASN A 217 -0.98 -12.22 13.21
CA ASN A 217 -2.43 -12.11 13.06
C ASN A 217 -2.80 -12.12 11.56
N GLU A 218 -4.09 -12.05 11.25
CA GLU A 218 -4.63 -12.08 9.89
C GLU A 218 -4.17 -10.92 9.00
N SER A 219 -4.08 -9.70 9.53
CA SER A 219 -3.62 -8.55 8.74
C SER A 219 -2.14 -8.65 8.38
N GLU A 220 -1.31 -9.10 9.33
CA GLU A 220 0.12 -9.35 9.09
C GLU A 220 0.32 -10.47 8.09
N PHE A 221 -0.50 -11.53 8.16
CA PHE A 221 -0.48 -12.59 7.16
C PHE A 221 -0.75 -12.04 5.76
N PHE A 222 -1.80 -11.23 5.62
CA PHE A 222 -2.17 -10.66 4.33
C PHE A 222 -1.05 -9.78 3.76
N ALA A 223 -0.47 -8.90 4.57
CA ALA A 223 0.63 -8.03 4.17
C ALA A 223 1.89 -8.83 3.78
N VAL A 224 2.29 -9.83 4.57
CA VAL A 224 3.43 -10.71 4.25
C VAL A 224 3.17 -11.52 2.97
N ALA A 225 1.98 -12.10 2.81
CA ALA A 225 1.63 -12.82 1.59
C ALA A 225 1.69 -11.91 0.35
N SER A 226 1.28 -10.64 0.49
CA SER A 226 1.36 -9.65 -0.58
C SER A 226 2.80 -9.31 -0.96
N GLU A 227 3.72 -9.22 -0.01
CA GLU A 227 5.15 -9.02 -0.30
C GLU A 227 5.68 -10.14 -1.20
N TYR A 228 5.42 -11.40 -0.84
CA TYR A 228 5.82 -12.56 -1.64
C TYR A 228 5.18 -12.54 -3.04
N PHE A 229 3.89 -12.19 -3.11
CA PHE A 229 3.13 -12.13 -4.35
C PHE A 229 3.69 -11.09 -5.33
N PHE A 230 4.12 -9.93 -4.86
CA PHE A 230 4.62 -8.85 -5.72
C PHE A 230 6.13 -8.89 -5.98
N GLU A 231 6.92 -9.30 -4.99
CA GLU A 231 8.38 -9.34 -5.12
C GLU A 231 8.88 -10.61 -5.83
N ARG A 232 8.23 -11.76 -5.59
CA ARG A 232 8.66 -13.07 -6.10
C ARG A 232 7.48 -13.93 -6.59
N PRO A 233 6.68 -13.45 -7.54
CA PRO A 233 5.47 -14.13 -7.99
C PRO A 233 5.75 -15.57 -8.48
N ASP A 234 6.84 -15.78 -9.22
CA ASP A 234 7.18 -17.11 -9.77
C ASP A 234 7.42 -18.15 -8.65
N LEU A 235 8.29 -17.81 -7.69
CA LEU A 235 8.59 -18.70 -6.55
C LEU A 235 7.37 -18.90 -5.64
N PHE A 236 6.58 -17.85 -5.45
CA PHE A 236 5.35 -17.92 -4.65
C PHE A 236 4.31 -18.83 -5.31
N SER A 237 4.17 -18.76 -6.64
CA SER A 237 3.28 -19.63 -7.40
C SER A 237 3.71 -21.11 -7.40
N GLU A 238 5.02 -21.36 -7.37
CA GLU A 238 5.57 -22.72 -7.31
C GLU A 238 5.36 -23.36 -5.93
N LYS A 239 5.65 -22.61 -4.86
CA LYS A 239 5.64 -23.13 -3.49
C LYS A 239 4.27 -23.09 -2.81
N HIS A 240 3.47 -22.08 -3.12
CA HIS A 240 2.15 -21.83 -2.51
C HIS A 240 1.08 -21.62 -3.59
N PRO A 241 0.84 -22.62 -4.47
CA PRO A 241 0.01 -22.42 -5.67
C PRO A 241 -1.44 -22.02 -5.36
N GLU A 242 -2.06 -22.61 -4.32
CA GLU A 242 -3.42 -22.28 -3.91
C GLU A 242 -3.52 -20.84 -3.39
N LEU A 243 -2.55 -20.44 -2.57
CA LEU A 243 -2.44 -19.08 -2.03
C LEU A 243 -2.21 -18.07 -3.14
N PHE A 244 -1.29 -18.36 -4.07
CA PHE A 244 -1.03 -17.52 -5.24
C PHE A 244 -2.30 -17.30 -6.08
N GLN A 245 -3.04 -18.36 -6.39
CA GLN A 245 -4.27 -18.26 -7.17
C GLN A 245 -5.31 -17.35 -6.51
N LEU A 246 -5.46 -17.44 -5.19
CA LEU A 246 -6.43 -16.61 -4.47
C LEU A 246 -5.96 -15.16 -4.37
N MET A 247 -4.66 -14.93 -4.18
CA MET A 247 -4.03 -13.61 -4.25
C MET A 247 -4.20 -12.97 -5.64
N GLU A 248 -4.18 -13.74 -6.73
CA GLU A 248 -4.54 -13.23 -8.06
C GLU A 248 -6.01 -12.77 -8.11
N LYS A 249 -6.94 -13.50 -7.50
CA LYS A 249 -8.35 -13.08 -7.45
C LYS A 249 -8.55 -11.81 -6.64
N ILE A 250 -7.76 -11.62 -5.60
CA ILE A 250 -7.74 -10.40 -4.79
C ILE A 250 -7.18 -9.25 -5.62
N PHE A 251 -5.94 -9.34 -6.12
CA PHE A 251 -5.18 -8.19 -6.64
C PHE A 251 -5.28 -7.95 -8.15
N LYS A 252 -5.73 -8.92 -8.95
CA LYS A 252 -5.88 -8.76 -10.41
C LYS A 252 -7.34 -8.56 -10.84
N GLY A 253 -8.28 -8.71 -9.92
CA GLY A 253 -9.70 -8.71 -10.22
C GLY A 253 -10.14 -9.99 -10.95
N SER A 254 -11.46 -10.17 -11.07
CA SER A 254 -12.07 -11.23 -11.90
C SER A 254 -12.10 -10.84 -13.37
#